data_AF-A0A1M7AHU9-F1
#
_entry.id   AF-A0A1M7AHU9-F1
#
_cell.length_a   1.000
_cell.length_b   1.000
_cell.length_c   1.000
_cell.angle_alpha   90.00
_cell.angle_beta   90.00
_cell.angle_gamma   90.00
#
_symmetry.space_group_name_H-M   'P 1'
#
loop_
_entity.id
_entity.type
_entity.pdbx_description
1 polymer ?
#
loop_
_entity_poly.entity_id
_entity_poly.type
_entity_poly.pdbx_seq_one_letter_code
_entity_poly.pdbx_strand_id
1 'polypeptide(L)'
;MALLSRSFIRKRTISLAITASVAAVSLVMAHGPTSAHRIRHAVPIQYVAAWQDSSDETPFLSENETAMNKMMADMTIKPSGDIDRDFVAMMVPHHQGAIDMAQAELRYGHNEQLHRLAQEIIVTQQQEIAAMRLAVGDRLPPSVASPTQPVPASDSPPMSHQGMGMPHDAMHRN
;
A
#
# COMPACT_ATOMS: atom_id res chain seq x y z
N MET A 1 19.17 43.69 13.55
CA MET A 1 19.65 43.83 12.15
C MET A 1 19.89 42.40 11.65
N ALA A 2 18.99 41.81 10.85
CA ALA A 2 18.88 42.00 9.40
C ALA A 2 20.21 41.65 8.69
N LEU A 3 20.34 40.72 7.74
CA LEU A 3 19.39 40.06 6.84
C LEU A 3 20.16 39.01 5.99
N LEU A 4 19.46 37.93 5.57
CA LEU A 4 19.54 37.25 4.26
C LEU A 4 20.84 36.50 3.87
N SER A 5 20.87 35.48 3.01
CA SER A 5 19.91 34.55 2.38
C SER A 5 20.69 33.75 1.30
N ARG A 6 20.10 32.64 0.85
CA ARG A 6 20.36 31.87 -0.40
C ARG A 6 21.47 30.82 -0.32
N SER A 7 21.17 29.54 -0.17
CA SER A 7 20.65 28.60 -1.21
C SER A 7 21.57 28.46 -2.41
N PHE A 8 22.07 27.24 -2.68
CA PHE A 8 22.05 26.52 -3.97
C PHE A 8 22.86 25.21 -3.79
N ILE A 9 22.22 24.04 -3.68
CA ILE A 9 21.90 23.11 -4.78
C ILE A 9 23.01 22.07 -5.08
N ARG A 10 22.76 20.85 -4.57
CA ARG A 10 22.68 19.55 -5.26
C ARG A 10 23.75 19.22 -6.33
N LYS A 11 24.56 18.19 -6.06
CA LYS A 11 25.11 17.29 -7.09
C LYS A 11 24.95 15.84 -6.64
N ARG A 12 23.74 15.28 -6.78
CA ARG A 12 23.54 13.82 -6.82
C ARG A 12 23.59 13.43 -8.29
N THR A 13 24.72 12.90 -8.71
CA THR A 13 24.91 12.31 -10.04
C THR A 13 24.08 11.04 -10.12
N ILE A 14 23.03 11.07 -10.93
CA ILE A 14 22.23 9.90 -11.29
C ILE A 14 22.78 9.42 -12.65
N SER A 15 23.45 8.27 -12.66
CA SER A 15 23.80 7.59 -13.92
C SER A 15 22.58 6.78 -14.37
N LEU A 16 21.96 7.27 -15.45
CA LEU A 16 20.89 6.59 -16.18
C LEU A 16 21.53 5.69 -17.24
N ALA A 17 21.50 4.38 -17.04
CA ALA A 17 21.83 3.42 -18.09
C ALA A 17 20.53 2.93 -18.71
N ILE A 18 20.21 3.47 -19.89
CA ILE A 18 19.16 2.97 -20.78
C ILE A 18 19.78 1.82 -21.58
N THR A 19 19.38 0.59 -21.30
CA THR A 19 19.62 -0.54 -22.22
C THR A 19 18.34 -0.89 -22.92
N ALA A 20 18.21 -0.44 -24.16
CA ALA A 20 17.22 -0.90 -25.12
C ALA A 20 17.63 -2.30 -25.60
N SER A 21 16.83 -3.32 -25.30
CA SER A 21 17.02 -4.67 -25.88
C SER A 21 16.14 -4.83 -27.11
N VAL A 22 16.81 -5.04 -28.23
CA VAL A 22 16.24 -5.31 -29.56
C VAL A 22 15.59 -6.70 -29.56
N ALA A 23 14.34 -6.78 -30.04
CA ALA A 23 13.65 -8.04 -30.29
C ALA A 23 14.30 -8.78 -31.47
N ALA A 24 14.76 -10.01 -31.24
CA ALA A 24 15.17 -10.92 -32.30
C ALA A 24 14.13 -12.03 -32.43
N VAL A 25 13.24 -11.90 -33.41
CA VAL A 25 12.39 -12.99 -33.90
C VAL A 25 13.28 -13.94 -34.68
N SER A 26 13.44 -15.19 -34.22
CA SER A 26 14.06 -16.27 -34.98
C SER A 26 13.05 -17.37 -35.21
N LEU A 27 12.50 -17.41 -36.42
CA LEU A 27 11.71 -18.51 -36.96
C LEU A 27 12.66 -19.43 -37.74
N VAL A 28 12.85 -20.67 -37.27
CA VAL A 28 13.42 -21.76 -38.07
C VAL A 28 12.58 -23.01 -37.88
N MET A 29 12.11 -23.56 -38.99
CA MET A 29 11.34 -24.79 -39.10
C MET A 29 12.27 -25.98 -39.43
N ALA A 30 12.23 -26.98 -38.54
CA ALA A 30 11.92 -28.39 -38.82
C ALA A 30 12.99 -29.45 -39.27
N HIS A 31 12.77 -30.64 -38.66
CA HIS A 31 13.08 -32.04 -39.05
C HIS A 31 14.33 -32.75 -38.47
N GLY A 32 14.11 -33.91 -37.81
CA GLY A 32 15.09 -34.81 -37.11
C GLY A 32 15.97 -35.68 -38.04
N PRO A 33 16.60 -36.82 -37.63
CA PRO A 33 16.25 -37.76 -36.55
C PRO A 33 17.42 -38.19 -35.60
N THR A 34 17.09 -39.16 -34.75
CA THR A 34 17.78 -39.77 -33.59
C THR A 34 19.23 -40.27 -33.75
N SER A 35 20.05 -40.08 -32.71
CA SER A 35 21.00 -41.10 -32.20
C SER A 35 21.38 -40.84 -30.75
N ALA A 36 21.22 -41.88 -29.93
CA ALA A 36 21.51 -41.90 -28.51
C ALA A 36 23.02 -41.92 -28.22
N HIS A 37 23.50 -41.02 -27.38
CA HIS A 37 24.76 -41.20 -26.64
C HIS A 37 24.44 -41.17 -25.14
N ARG A 38 24.78 -42.27 -24.46
CA ARG A 38 24.55 -42.48 -23.03
C ARG A 38 25.79 -42.07 -22.25
N ILE A 39 25.53 -41.71 -20.99
CA ILE A 39 26.36 -41.65 -19.77
C ILE A 39 27.09 -40.31 -19.54
N ARG A 40 26.62 -39.51 -18.57
CA ARG A 40 27.15 -39.46 -17.18
C ARG A 40 26.40 -38.42 -16.33
N HIS A 41 25.77 -38.93 -15.27
CA HIS A 41 25.39 -38.29 -14.01
C HIS A 41 25.35 -36.75 -13.97
N ALA A 42 24.16 -36.18 -14.15
CA ALA A 42 23.81 -34.91 -13.52
C ALA A 42 22.84 -35.24 -12.38
N VAL A 43 23.31 -35.00 -11.15
CA VAL A 43 22.48 -34.96 -9.94
C VAL A 43 21.28 -34.07 -10.25
N PRO A 44 20.02 -34.50 -10.08
CA PRO A 44 18.94 -33.53 -10.10
C PRO A 44 19.21 -32.60 -8.91
N ILE A 45 19.60 -31.36 -9.19
CA ILE A 45 19.41 -30.26 -8.25
C ILE A 45 17.91 -30.22 -8.05
N GLN A 46 17.43 -30.90 -7.02
CA GLN A 46 16.11 -30.71 -6.47
C GLN A 46 16.12 -29.30 -5.87
N TYR A 47 15.93 -28.30 -6.74
CA TYR A 47 15.44 -26.99 -6.32
C TYR A 47 13.93 -27.09 -6.11
N VAL A 48 13.50 -28.09 -5.34
CA VAL A 48 12.21 -28.09 -4.68
C VAL A 48 12.50 -27.64 -3.26
N ALA A 49 12.92 -26.38 -3.12
CA ALA A 49 12.39 -25.64 -1.99
C ALA A 49 10.89 -25.71 -2.21
N ALA A 50 10.22 -26.51 -1.39
CA ALA A 50 8.78 -26.52 -1.30
C ALA A 50 8.39 -25.09 -0.95
N TRP A 51 8.14 -24.27 -1.97
CA TRP A 51 7.17 -23.20 -1.85
C TRP A 51 5.95 -23.96 -1.39
N GLN A 52 5.63 -23.84 -0.09
CA GLN A 52 4.28 -24.14 0.34
C GLN A 52 3.43 -23.31 -0.61
N ASP A 53 2.73 -23.99 -1.51
CA ASP A 53 1.49 -23.50 -2.11
C ASP A 53 0.66 -23.08 -0.89
N SER A 54 0.83 -21.82 -0.48
CA SER A 54 0.14 -21.33 0.68
C SER A 54 -1.30 -21.30 0.22
N SER A 55 -2.22 -21.81 1.05
CA SER A 55 -3.66 -21.73 0.78
C SER A 55 -4.13 -20.33 0.40
N ASP A 56 -3.28 -19.34 0.68
CA ASP A 56 -3.52 -17.91 0.60
C ASP A 56 -2.92 -17.28 -0.68
N GLU A 57 -2.04 -17.96 -1.43
CA GLU A 57 -1.47 -17.40 -2.67
C GLU A 57 -2.52 -17.28 -3.78
N THR A 58 -3.34 -18.31 -3.98
CA THR A 58 -4.43 -18.27 -4.97
C THR A 58 -5.43 -17.13 -4.72
N PRO A 59 -6.00 -16.94 -3.51
CA PRO A 59 -6.89 -15.81 -3.25
C PRO A 59 -6.18 -14.45 -3.32
N PHE A 60 -4.90 -14.34 -2.90
CA PHE A 60 -4.10 -13.12 -3.08
C PHE A 60 -3.99 -12.72 -4.56
N LEU A 61 -3.62 -13.67 -5.43
CA LEU A 61 -3.47 -13.42 -6.87
C LEU A 61 -4.81 -13.02 -7.51
N SER A 62 -5.90 -13.72 -7.17
CA SER A 62 -7.24 -13.42 -7.68
C SER A 62 -7.74 -12.04 -7.25
N GLU A 63 -7.47 -11.64 -6.01
CA GLU A 63 -7.86 -10.34 -5.50
C GLU A 63 -7.05 -9.21 -6.15
N ASN A 64 -5.74 -9.39 -6.30
CA ASN A 64 -4.89 -8.44 -7.02
C ASN A 64 -5.25 -8.32 -8.50
N GLU A 65 -5.56 -9.43 -9.17
CA GLU A 65 -6.06 -9.42 -10.55
C GLU A 65 -7.36 -8.61 -10.65
N THR A 66 -8.29 -8.82 -9.71
CA THR A 66 -9.54 -8.06 -9.64
C THR A 66 -9.29 -6.56 -9.45
N ALA A 67 -8.40 -6.19 -8.53
CA ALA A 67 -8.02 -4.79 -8.28
C ALA A 67 -7.39 -4.14 -9.51
N MET A 68 -6.43 -4.81 -10.16
CA MET A 68 -5.76 -4.31 -11.36
C MET A 68 -6.74 -4.17 -12.54
N ASN A 69 -7.60 -5.17 -12.77
CA ASN A 69 -8.59 -5.13 -13.85
C ASN A 69 -9.59 -3.99 -13.64
N LYS A 70 -10.06 -3.81 -12.41
CA LYS A 70 -10.94 -2.70 -12.05
C LYS A 70 -10.25 -1.35 -12.28
N MET A 71 -9.02 -1.19 -11.80
CA MET A 71 -8.22 0.02 -11.99
C MET A 71 -8.07 0.36 -13.48
N MET A 72 -7.67 -0.60 -14.30
CA MET A 72 -7.47 -0.38 -15.74
C MET A 72 -8.78 -0.02 -16.46
N ALA A 73 -9.89 -0.66 -16.09
CA ALA A 73 -11.21 -0.32 -16.62
C ALA A 73 -11.62 1.11 -16.21
N ASP A 74 -11.50 1.46 -14.93
CA ASP A 74 -11.90 2.77 -14.40
C ASP A 74 -10.98 3.91 -14.88
N MET A 75 -9.74 3.62 -15.27
CA MET A 75 -8.81 4.57 -15.90
C MET A 75 -9.11 4.85 -17.38
N THR A 76 -9.99 4.06 -18.01
CA THR A 76 -10.37 4.28 -19.41
C THR A 76 -11.37 5.44 -19.49
N ILE A 77 -10.84 6.65 -19.64
CA ILE A 77 -11.63 7.88 -19.68
C ILE A 77 -11.86 8.37 -21.11
N LYS A 78 -12.99 9.04 -21.32
CA LYS A 78 -13.17 9.93 -22.47
C LYS A 78 -12.62 11.30 -22.06
N PRO A 79 -11.63 11.87 -22.77
CA PRO A 79 -11.11 13.20 -22.47
C PRO A 79 -12.24 14.23 -22.42
N SER A 80 -12.27 15.00 -21.33
CA SER A 80 -13.30 16.02 -21.10
C SER A 80 -12.96 17.35 -21.77
N GLY A 81 -11.68 17.56 -22.11
CA GLY A 81 -11.15 18.85 -22.57
C GLY A 81 -10.60 19.72 -21.44
N ASP A 82 -10.75 19.28 -20.19
CA ASP A 82 -10.12 19.86 -18.99
C ASP A 82 -9.00 18.90 -18.53
N ILE A 83 -7.75 19.35 -18.64
CA ILE A 83 -6.57 18.53 -18.36
C ILE A 83 -6.51 18.14 -16.87
N ASP A 84 -6.88 19.05 -15.97
CA ASP A 84 -6.82 18.79 -14.53
C ASP A 84 -7.87 17.76 -14.14
N ARG A 85 -9.08 17.86 -14.72
CA ARG A 85 -10.11 16.84 -14.53
C ARG A 85 -9.76 15.49 -15.14
N ASP A 86 -9.15 15.47 -16.32
CA ASP A 86 -8.72 14.24 -16.97
C ASP A 86 -7.60 13.55 -16.17
N PHE A 87 -6.66 14.33 -15.60
CA PHE A 87 -5.64 13.81 -14.70
C PHE A 87 -6.27 13.16 -13.45
N VAL A 88 -7.18 13.85 -12.78
CA VAL A 88 -7.86 13.32 -11.58
C VAL A 88 -8.70 12.08 -11.91
N ALA A 89 -9.40 12.09 -13.05
CA ALA A 89 -10.22 10.97 -13.51
C ALA A 89 -9.40 9.70 -13.78
N MET A 90 -8.13 9.82 -14.18
CA MET A 90 -7.22 8.68 -14.29
C MET A 90 -6.52 8.33 -12.98
N MET A 91 -6.12 9.33 -12.20
CA MET A 91 -5.23 9.11 -11.05
C MET A 91 -5.99 8.61 -9.80
N VAL A 92 -7.25 9.00 -9.63
CA VAL A 92 -8.11 8.48 -8.55
C VAL A 92 -8.28 6.95 -8.64
N PRO A 93 -8.69 6.35 -9.78
CA PRO A 93 -8.79 4.90 -9.88
C PRO A 93 -7.43 4.20 -9.81
N HIS A 94 -6.35 4.80 -10.34
CA HIS A 94 -4.99 4.28 -10.15
C HIS A 94 -4.63 4.14 -8.67
N HIS A 95 -4.87 5.18 -7.88
CA HIS A 95 -4.60 5.17 -6.45
C HIS A 95 -5.50 4.19 -5.71
N GLN A 96 -6.76 4.06 -6.12
CA GLN A 96 -7.67 3.07 -5.53
C GLN A 96 -7.18 1.63 -5.77
N GLY A 97 -6.71 1.30 -6.97
CA GLY A 97 -6.11 0.00 -7.26
C GLY A 97 -4.90 -0.30 -6.37
N ALA A 98 -4.03 0.68 -6.15
CA ALA A 98 -2.89 0.55 -5.24
C ALA A 98 -3.31 0.32 -3.77
N ILE A 99 -4.37 0.99 -3.31
CA ILE A 99 -4.96 0.75 -1.98
C ILE A 99 -5.48 -0.68 -1.87
N ASP A 100 -6.24 -1.15 -2.86
CA ASP A 100 -6.86 -2.48 -2.85
C ASP A 100 -5.78 -3.59 -2.82
N MET A 101 -4.69 -3.43 -3.58
CA MET A 101 -3.54 -4.35 -3.56
C MET A 101 -2.76 -4.30 -2.24
N ALA A 102 -2.55 -3.10 -1.67
CA ALA A 102 -1.91 -2.97 -0.36
C ALA A 102 -2.76 -3.63 0.75
N GLN A 103 -4.08 -3.57 0.65
CA GLN A 103 -4.96 -4.31 1.56
C GLN A 103 -4.84 -5.83 1.37
N ALA A 104 -4.62 -6.32 0.15
CA ALA A 104 -4.36 -7.74 -0.09
C ALA A 104 -3.03 -8.17 0.56
N GLU A 105 -1.97 -7.36 0.46
CA GLU A 105 -0.71 -7.60 1.18
C GLU A 105 -0.95 -7.71 2.69
N LEU A 106 -1.78 -6.85 3.29
CA LEU A 106 -2.10 -6.96 4.72
C LEU A 106 -2.92 -8.19 5.10
N ARG A 107 -3.66 -8.78 4.16
CA ARG A 107 -4.48 -9.99 4.39
C ARG A 107 -3.65 -11.26 4.31
N TYR A 108 -2.79 -11.38 3.30
CA TYR A 108 -2.13 -12.64 2.95
C TYR A 108 -0.61 -12.60 3.14
N GLY A 109 -0.02 -11.41 3.26
CA GLY A 109 1.40 -11.21 3.51
C GLY A 109 1.78 -11.61 4.94
N HIS A 110 3.09 -11.83 5.12
CA HIS A 110 3.66 -12.19 6.43
C HIS A 110 4.92 -11.37 6.76
N ASN A 111 5.36 -10.49 5.86
CA ASN A 111 6.55 -9.68 6.07
C ASN A 111 6.18 -8.36 6.76
N GLU A 112 6.62 -8.19 8.00
CA GLU A 112 6.35 -7.00 8.82
C GLU A 112 6.79 -5.67 8.18
N GLN A 113 7.86 -5.67 7.39
CA GLN A 113 8.28 -4.46 6.67
C GLN A 113 7.31 -4.14 5.52
N LEU A 114 6.86 -5.15 4.79
CA LEU A 114 5.88 -4.99 3.72
C LEU A 114 4.50 -4.60 4.26
N HIS A 115 4.09 -5.12 5.41
CA HIS A 115 2.86 -4.68 6.08
C HIS A 115 2.91 -3.19 6.47
N ARG A 116 4.02 -2.72 7.02
CA ARG A 116 4.19 -1.28 7.31
C ARG A 116 4.12 -0.44 6.05
N LEU A 117 4.80 -0.87 4.98
CA LEU A 117 4.73 -0.20 3.69
C LEU A 117 3.30 -0.18 3.13
N ALA A 118 2.57 -1.30 3.22
CA ALA A 118 1.18 -1.38 2.76
C ALA A 118 0.26 -0.44 3.54
N GLN A 119 0.42 -0.33 4.86
CA GLN A 119 -0.31 0.65 5.69
C GLN A 119 0.00 2.09 5.28
N GLU A 120 1.28 2.41 5.02
CA GLU A 120 1.71 3.73 4.55
C GLU A 120 1.11 4.07 3.17
N ILE A 121 1.08 3.09 2.24
CA ILE A 121 0.43 3.23 0.93
C ILE A 121 -1.05 3.55 1.13
N ILE A 122 -1.77 2.78 1.94
CA ILE A 122 -3.21 3.00 2.17
C ILE A 122 -3.48 4.43 2.65
N VAL A 123 -2.77 4.89 3.68
CA VAL A 123 -2.97 6.22 4.25
C VAL A 123 -2.62 7.32 3.24
N THR A 124 -1.47 7.21 2.59
CA THR A 124 -0.96 8.24 1.67
C THR A 124 -1.85 8.35 0.44
N GLN A 125 -2.17 7.24 -0.21
CA GLN A 125 -3.00 7.26 -1.42
C GLN A 125 -4.44 7.72 -1.12
N GLN A 126 -5.00 7.44 0.07
CA GLN A 126 -6.30 7.98 0.49
C GLN A 126 -6.28 9.51 0.61
N GLN A 127 -5.22 10.06 1.21
CA GLN A 127 -5.03 11.52 1.32
C GLN A 127 -4.87 12.16 -0.06
N GLU A 128 -4.12 11.54 -0.96
CA GLU A 128 -3.94 12.02 -2.33
C GLU A 128 -5.25 11.98 -3.14
N ILE A 129 -6.07 10.93 -3.01
CA ILE A 129 -7.42 10.88 -3.61
C ILE A 129 -8.27 12.06 -3.12
N ALA A 130 -8.27 12.33 -1.81
CA ALA A 130 -9.02 13.44 -1.24
C ALA A 130 -8.50 14.79 -1.77
N ALA A 131 -7.19 14.99 -1.80
CA ALA A 131 -6.57 16.21 -2.31
C ALA A 131 -6.90 16.45 -3.79
N MET A 132 -6.81 15.40 -4.63
CA MET A 132 -7.13 15.48 -6.06
C MET A 132 -8.60 15.84 -6.29
N ARG A 133 -9.54 15.19 -5.59
CA ARG A 133 -10.97 15.50 -5.70
C ARG A 133 -11.27 16.94 -5.29
N LEU A 134 -10.68 17.40 -4.19
CA LEU A 134 -10.84 18.78 -3.73
C LEU A 134 -10.29 19.78 -4.75
N ALA A 135 -9.14 19.49 -5.38
CA ALA A 135 -8.50 20.37 -6.35
C ALA A 135 -9.37 20.63 -7.59
N VAL A 136 -10.18 19.66 -8.02
CA VAL A 136 -11.14 19.82 -9.13
C VAL A 136 -12.55 20.22 -8.68
N GLY A 137 -12.75 20.51 -7.40
CA GLY A 137 -14.02 20.98 -6.85
C GLY A 137 -15.07 19.87 -6.64
N ASP A 138 -14.67 18.61 -6.60
CA ASP A 138 -15.57 17.49 -6.29
C ASP A 138 -15.84 17.43 -4.78
N ARG A 139 -16.98 16.83 -4.40
CA ARG A 139 -17.28 16.58 -2.97
C ARG A 139 -16.40 15.46 -2.45
N LEU A 140 -15.78 15.68 -1.28
CA LEU A 140 -15.00 14.66 -0.58
C LEU A 140 -15.92 13.51 -0.11
N PRO A 141 -15.47 12.24 -0.21
CA PRO A 141 -16.15 11.15 0.47
C PRO A 141 -16.08 11.36 2.00
N PRO A 142 -17.03 10.80 2.77
CA PRO A 142 -16.94 10.84 4.23
C PRO A 142 -15.61 10.23 4.69
N SER A 143 -14.92 10.91 5.60
CA SER A 143 -13.68 10.40 6.20
C SER A 143 -14.02 9.13 6.98
N VAL A 144 -13.66 7.97 6.42
CA VAL A 144 -13.63 6.72 7.18
C VAL A 144 -12.37 6.73 8.04
N ALA A 145 -12.52 6.46 9.34
CA ALA A 145 -11.37 6.33 10.22
C ALA A 145 -10.43 5.26 9.65
N SER A 146 -9.14 5.59 9.54
CA SER A 146 -8.14 4.63 9.12
C SER A 146 -8.13 3.43 10.09
N PRO A 147 -7.98 2.17 9.60
CA PRO A 147 -8.01 0.97 10.45
C PRO A 147 -6.92 0.88 11.55
N THR A 148 -6.07 1.91 11.69
CA THR A 148 -4.95 1.97 12.63
C THR A 148 -5.08 3.06 13.69
N GLN A 149 -6.20 3.79 13.78
CA GLN A 149 -6.42 4.69 14.90
C GLN A 149 -6.84 3.87 16.13
N PRO A 150 -6.04 3.81 17.22
CA PRO A 150 -6.56 3.37 18.50
C PRO A 150 -7.66 4.34 18.90
N VAL A 151 -8.83 3.81 19.27
CA VAL A 151 -9.91 4.65 19.83
C VAL A 151 -9.31 5.42 21.01
N PRO A 152 -9.39 6.77 21.07
CA PRO A 152 -8.96 7.49 22.26
C PRO A 152 -9.79 6.95 23.42
N ALA A 153 -9.12 6.49 24.48
CA ALA A 153 -9.79 6.07 25.70
C ALA A 153 -10.74 7.21 26.11
N SER A 154 -12.04 6.93 26.06
CA SER A 154 -13.07 7.85 26.52
C SER A 154 -12.78 8.19 27.97
N ASP A 155 -12.48 9.47 28.23
CA ASP A 155 -12.23 10.03 29.55
C ASP A 155 -13.31 9.56 30.54
N SER A 156 -12.91 8.72 31.48
CA SER A 156 -13.70 8.50 32.68
C SER A 156 -13.56 9.74 33.56
N PRO A 157 -14.66 10.30 34.12
CA PRO A 157 -14.58 11.50 34.93
C PRO A 157 -13.83 11.22 36.26
N PRO A 158 -13.17 12.23 36.85
CA PRO A 158 -12.40 12.01 38.07
C PRO A 158 -13.33 11.70 39.25
N MET A 159 -13.01 10.61 39.94
CA MET A 159 -13.58 10.27 41.24
C MET A 159 -13.29 11.39 42.24
N SER A 160 -14.34 12.04 42.75
CA SER A 160 -14.26 13.01 43.83
C SER A 160 -13.95 12.31 45.15
N HIS A 161 -12.73 12.49 45.66
CA HIS A 161 -12.41 12.20 47.05
C HIS A 161 -13.02 13.28 47.97
N GLN A 162 -14.26 13.08 48.39
CA GLN A 162 -14.89 13.88 49.44
C GLN A 162 -14.94 13.08 50.75
N GLY A 163 -13.99 13.39 51.64
CA GLY A 163 -14.15 13.42 53.10
C GLY A 163 -14.68 12.18 53.83
N MET A 164 -13.76 11.36 54.35
CA MET A 164 -14.02 10.43 55.46
C MET A 164 -14.33 11.26 56.72
N GLY A 165 -15.60 11.24 57.16
CA GLY A 165 -16.03 11.86 58.40
C GLY A 165 -15.51 11.08 59.61
N MET A 166 -14.71 11.75 60.45
CA MET A 166 -14.32 11.26 61.77
C MET A 166 -15.49 11.46 62.76
N PRO A 167 -15.87 10.46 63.58
CA PRO A 167 -16.80 10.67 64.68
C PRO A 167 -16.07 11.31 65.88
N HIS A 168 -16.55 12.48 66.32
CA HIS A 168 -16.19 13.04 67.61
C HIS A 168 -17.12 12.49 68.69
N ASP A 169 -16.65 11.48 69.41
CA ASP A 169 -17.17 11.15 70.74
C ASP A 169 -16.43 11.99 71.79
N ALA A 170 -17.14 12.89 72.48
CA ALA A 170 -16.88 13.23 73.87
C ALA A 170 -17.97 14.12 74.46
N MET A 171 -18.74 13.52 75.38
CA MET A 171 -19.14 14.04 76.69
C MET A 171 -19.93 15.36 76.76
N HIS A 172 -21.14 15.30 77.30
CA HIS A 172 -21.42 15.98 78.57
C HIS A 172 -22.64 15.36 79.30
N ARG A 173 -22.41 15.06 80.58
CA ARG A 173 -23.40 14.74 81.61
C ARG A 173 -24.28 15.96 81.90
N ASN A 174 -25.57 15.75 82.15
CA ASN A 174 -26.25 15.97 83.44
C ASN A 174 -27.74 15.60 83.31
#